data_AF-A0A7S0JI74-F1
#
_entry.id   AF-A0A7S0JI74-F1
#
_cell.length_a   1.000
_cell.length_b   1.000
_cell.length_c   1.000
_cell.angle_alpha   90.00
_cell.angle_beta   90.00
_cell.angle_gamma   90.00
#
_symmetry.space_group_name_H-M   'P 1'
#
loop_
_entity.id
_entity.type
_entity.pdbx_description
1 polymer ?
#
loop_
_entity_poly.entity_id
_entity_poly.type
_entity_poly.pdbx_seq_one_letter_code
_entity_poly.pdbx_strand_id
1 'polypeptide(L)'
;MRTLHALLPSEEAEWIGAQRSRPLQLLCALRRELHSQFRLQNLPTHLHRKLDEDVRELDLIVGNCERLFSSPLPPTMSRHIVRCMLIWLFGFPFVLAGTMAPLTVAMWVFVTSYAFVGIDEIGVQVEQPFEIVPMTHICQIVTTNLRECFVTLPPYSLPPCM
;
A
#
# COMPACT_ATOMS: atom_id res chain seq x y z
N MET A 1 -2.59 8.80 15.18
CA MET A 1 -1.99 9.20 16.48
C MET A 1 -2.61 8.45 17.65
N ARG A 2 -3.95 8.37 17.80
CA ARG A 2 -4.58 7.57 18.88
C ARG A 2 -4.11 6.12 18.98
N THR A 3 -3.87 5.44 17.85
CA THR A 3 -3.38 4.06 17.83
C THR A 3 -1.92 3.90 18.24
N LEU A 4 -1.08 4.92 18.02
CA LEU A 4 0.34 4.87 18.41
C LEU A 4 0.49 4.87 19.94
N HIS A 5 -0.28 5.73 20.60
CA HIS A 5 -0.34 5.79 22.08
C HIS A 5 -0.95 4.54 22.72
N ALA A 6 -1.66 3.70 21.95
CA ALA A 6 -2.18 2.43 22.45
C ALA A 6 -1.13 1.29 22.42
N LEU A 7 -0.08 1.44 21.61
CA LEU A 7 0.94 0.40 21.36
C LEU A 7 2.32 0.74 21.94
N LEU A 8 2.65 2.04 22.04
CA LEU A 8 3.94 2.52 22.55
C LEU A 8 3.79 3.38 23.82
N PRO A 9 4.84 3.47 24.64
CA PRO A 9 4.92 4.46 25.71
C PRO A 9 4.65 5.88 25.18
N SER A 10 4.02 6.73 25.99
CA SER A 10 3.58 8.06 25.57
C SER A 10 4.72 8.95 25.07
N GLU A 11 5.90 8.89 25.71
CA GLU A 11 7.09 9.67 25.32
C GLU A 11 7.62 9.27 23.93
N GLU A 12 7.75 7.96 23.68
CA GLU A 12 8.20 7.46 22.37
C GLU A 12 7.16 7.73 21.27
N ALA A 13 5.87 7.61 21.60
CA ALA A 13 4.80 7.83 20.65
C ALA A 13 4.76 9.29 20.15
N GLU A 14 4.98 10.26 21.05
CA GLU A 14 5.07 11.68 20.70
C GLU A 14 6.33 11.97 19.89
N TRP A 15 7.47 11.42 20.30
CA TRP A 15 8.74 11.59 19.59
C TRP A 15 8.66 11.07 18.15
N ILE A 16 8.10 9.87 17.93
CA ILE A 16 7.89 9.28 16.60
C ILE A 16 6.85 10.07 15.82
N GLY A 17 5.80 10.54 16.48
CA GLY A 17 4.73 11.33 15.87
C GLY A 17 5.23 12.62 15.20
N ALA A 18 6.29 13.21 15.75
CA ALA A 18 6.93 14.43 15.25
C ALA A 18 7.92 14.19 14.08
N GLN A 19 8.24 12.94 13.75
CA GLN A 19 9.22 12.63 12.69
C GLN A 19 8.63 12.70 11.28
N ARG A 20 9.49 12.97 10.29
CA ARG A 20 9.14 13.04 8.87
C ARG A 20 8.61 11.71 8.34
N SER A 21 9.31 10.60 8.61
CA SER A 21 8.93 9.24 8.22
C SER A 21 8.70 8.38 9.47
N ARG A 22 7.45 8.38 9.95
CA ARG A 22 7.02 7.59 11.11
C ARG A 22 7.38 6.09 11.02
N PRO A 23 7.10 5.36 9.91
CA PRO A 23 7.40 3.93 9.85
C PRO A 23 8.90 3.62 9.87
N LEU A 24 9.71 4.44 9.20
CA LEU A 24 11.17 4.30 9.21
C LEU A 24 11.73 4.44 10.63
N GLN A 25 11.22 5.42 11.38
CA GLN A 25 11.69 5.67 12.74
C GLN A 25 11.29 4.56 13.72
N LEU A 26 10.13 3.93 13.51
CA LEU A 26 9.74 2.71 14.23
C LEU A 26 10.71 1.56 13.95
N LEU A 27 11.11 1.36 12.69
CA LEU A 27 12.10 0.34 12.32
C LEU A 27 13.48 0.63 12.92
N CYS A 28 13.91 1.89 12.92
CA CYS A 28 15.15 2.30 13.58
C CYS A 28 15.12 2.05 15.10
N ALA A 29 13.99 2.33 15.76
CA ALA A 29 13.82 2.06 17.18
C ALA A 29 13.88 0.54 17.46
N LEU A 30 13.21 -0.27 16.64
CA LEU A 30 13.24 -1.73 16.76
C LEU A 30 14.64 -2.31 16.53
N ARG A 31 15.39 -1.83 15.53
CA ARG A 31 16.78 -2.23 15.29
C ARG A 31 17.69 -1.83 16.46
N ARG A 32 17.48 -0.65 17.06
CA ARG A 32 18.23 -0.19 18.23
C ARG A 32 18.00 -1.12 19.43
N GLU A 33 16.77 -1.55 19.64
CA GLU A 33 16.45 -2.49 20.72
C GLU A 33 17.02 -3.88 20.47
N LEU A 34 16.93 -4.39 19.23
CA LEU A 34 17.59 -5.65 18.86
C LEU A 34 19.11 -5.61 19.13
N HIS A 35 19.76 -4.49 18.81
CA HIS A 35 21.18 -4.29 19.07
C HIS A 35 21.48 -4.10 20.57
N SER A 36 20.58 -3.50 21.35
CA SER A 36 20.74 -3.37 22.81
C SER A 36 20.76 -4.76 23.46
N GLN A 37 19.81 -5.63 23.09
CA GLN A 37 19.71 -7.01 23.58
C GLN A 37 20.91 -7.86 23.17
N PHE A 38 21.44 -7.67 21.96
CA PHE A 38 22.67 -8.32 21.52
C PHE A 38 23.88 -7.90 22.37
N ARG A 39 24.04 -6.60 22.69
CA ARG A 39 25.13 -6.12 23.57
C ARG A 39 25.02 -6.67 24.99
N LEU A 40 23.81 -6.90 25.47
CA LEU A 40 23.54 -7.52 26.78
C LEU A 40 23.77 -9.05 26.79
N GLN A 41 24.24 -9.64 25.68
CA GLN A 41 24.45 -11.08 25.51
C GLN A 41 23.19 -11.95 25.67
N ASN A 42 22.00 -11.35 25.59
CA ASN A 42 20.72 -12.06 25.65
C ASN A 42 20.39 -12.78 24.33
N LEU A 43 21.12 -12.50 23.26
CA LEU A 43 20.83 -12.98 21.91
C LEU A 43 22.09 -13.53 21.24
N PRO A 44 22.10 -14.80 20.77
CA PRO A 44 23.26 -15.35 20.07
C PRO A 44 23.41 -14.71 18.68
N THR A 45 24.64 -14.62 18.19
CA THR A 45 25.01 -13.89 16.95
C THR A 45 24.23 -14.34 15.72
N HIS A 46 23.99 -15.65 15.57
CA HIS A 46 23.24 -16.18 14.42
C HIS A 46 21.77 -15.72 14.43
N LEU A 47 21.14 -15.67 15.60
CA LEU A 47 19.76 -15.24 15.76
C LEU A 47 19.64 -13.72 15.58
N HIS A 48 20.59 -12.97 16.13
CA HIS A 48 20.69 -11.52 15.91
C HIS A 48 20.77 -11.17 14.43
N ARG A 49 21.63 -11.87 13.68
CA ARG A 49 21.77 -11.67 12.23
C ARG A 49 20.46 -11.96 11.50
N LYS A 50 19.80 -13.07 11.83
CA LYS A 50 18.51 -13.43 11.21
C LYS A 50 17.44 -12.37 11.45
N LEU A 51 17.29 -11.91 12.70
CA LEU A 51 16.35 -10.85 13.05
C LEU A 51 16.68 -9.52 12.35
N ASP A 52 17.95 -9.15 12.23
CA ASP A 52 18.33 -7.92 11.50
C ASP A 52 18.07 -8.05 9.98
N GLU A 53 18.23 -9.25 9.41
CA GLU A 53 17.83 -9.54 8.03
C GLU A 53 16.31 -9.40 7.84
N ASP A 54 15.48 -9.91 8.76
CA ASP A 54 14.02 -9.75 8.73
C ASP A 54 13.61 -8.26 8.85
N VAL A 55 14.29 -7.49 9.71
CA VAL A 55 14.04 -6.03 9.85
C VAL A 55 14.47 -5.27 8.61
N ARG A 56 15.56 -5.69 7.96
CA ARG A 56 16.00 -5.12 6.68
C ARG A 56 14.98 -5.38 5.57
N GLU A 57 14.30 -6.52 5.57
CA GLU A 57 13.21 -6.78 4.63
C GLU A 57 12.04 -5.81 4.83
N LEU A 58 11.64 -5.55 6.08
CA LEU A 58 10.63 -4.54 6.38
C LEU A 58 11.03 -3.14 5.91
N ASP A 59 12.30 -2.76 6.11
CA ASP A 59 12.87 -1.48 5.67
C ASP A 59 12.79 -1.32 4.14
N LEU A 60 13.11 -2.39 3.40
CA LEU A 60 12.96 -2.42 1.93
C LEU A 60 11.51 -2.25 1.50
N ILE A 61 10.55 -2.90 2.17
CA ILE A 61 9.12 -2.77 1.86
C ILE A 61 8.64 -1.34 2.12
N VAL A 62 9.01 -0.73 3.26
CA VAL A 62 8.66 0.66 3.58
C VAL A 62 9.24 1.62 2.54
N GLY A 63 10.51 1.47 2.17
CA GLY A 63 11.14 2.28 1.14
C GLY A 63 10.49 2.11 -0.24
N ASN A 64 10.06 0.90 -0.60
CA ASN A 64 9.31 0.65 -1.83
C ASN A 64 7.95 1.35 -1.82
N CYS A 65 7.22 1.32 -0.69
CA CYS A 65 5.96 2.03 -0.54
C CYS A 65 6.14 3.56 -0.63
N GLU A 66 7.19 4.11 -0.01
CA GLU A 66 7.50 5.54 -0.12
C GLU A 66 7.85 5.94 -1.56
N ARG A 67 8.59 5.11 -2.30
CA ARG A 67 8.88 5.32 -3.73
C ARG A 67 7.63 5.25 -4.60
N LEU A 68 6.74 4.29 -4.34
CA LEU A 68 5.48 4.16 -5.06
C LEU A 68 4.59 5.38 -4.81
N PHE A 69 4.52 5.86 -3.58
CA PHE A 69 3.75 7.06 -3.21
C PHE A 69 4.37 8.36 -3.75
N SER A 70 5.70 8.47 -3.74
CA SER A 70 6.43 9.67 -4.17
C SER A 70 6.61 9.78 -5.69
N SER A 71 6.26 8.73 -6.44
CA SER A 71 6.28 8.70 -7.90
C SER A 71 4.86 8.69 -8.49
N PRO A 72 4.02 9.72 -8.23
CA PRO A 72 2.73 9.81 -8.88
C PRO A 72 2.92 9.96 -10.39
N LEU A 73 2.04 9.33 -11.17
CA LEU A 73 2.02 9.51 -12.62
C LEU A 73 1.91 11.00 -12.96
N PRO A 74 2.65 11.50 -13.97
CA PRO A 74 2.56 12.89 -14.35
C PRO A 74 1.11 13.25 -14.69
N PRO A 75 0.54 14.32 -14.11
CA PRO A 75 -0.86 14.69 -14.34
C PRO A 75 -1.15 15.02 -15.81
N THR A 76 -0.10 15.30 -16.59
CA THR A 76 -0.16 15.51 -18.03
C THR A 76 -0.60 14.25 -18.78
N MET A 77 -0.26 13.05 -18.30
CA MET A 77 -0.62 11.78 -18.96
C MET A 77 -2.13 11.53 -18.93
N SER A 78 -2.74 11.55 -17.74
CA SER A 78 -4.20 11.44 -17.59
C SER A 78 -4.93 12.52 -18.41
N ARG A 79 -4.43 13.76 -18.39
CA ARG A 79 -5.02 14.85 -19.20
C ARG A 79 -4.92 14.62 -20.71
N HIS A 80 -3.85 14.01 -21.20
CA HIS A 80 -3.72 13.67 -22.61
C HIS A 80 -4.66 12.54 -23.01
N ILE A 81 -4.82 11.53 -22.16
CA ILE A 81 -5.74 10.40 -22.41
C ILE A 81 -7.17 10.90 -22.60
N VAL A 82 -7.66 11.74 -21.68
CA VAL A 82 -9.01 12.32 -21.79
C VAL A 82 -9.19 13.14 -23.07
N ARG A 83 -8.19 13.96 -23.44
CA ARG A 83 -8.24 14.76 -24.69
C ARG A 83 -8.31 13.87 -25.94
N CYS A 84 -7.48 12.83 -26.00
CA CYS A 84 -7.50 11.88 -27.11
C CYS A 84 -8.83 11.12 -27.16
N MET A 85 -9.35 10.69 -26.02
CA MET A 85 -10.64 10.02 -25.88
C MET A 85 -11.78 10.90 -26.40
N LEU A 86 -11.82 12.18 -26.01
CA LEU A 86 -12.83 13.13 -26.48
C LEU A 86 -12.77 13.34 -28.00
N ILE A 87 -11.57 13.47 -28.58
CA ILE A 87 -11.41 13.61 -30.04
C ILE A 87 -11.92 12.35 -30.76
N TRP A 88 -11.60 11.17 -30.23
CA TRP A 88 -12.04 9.90 -30.81
C TRP A 88 -13.56 9.74 -30.75
N LEU A 89 -14.17 10.01 -29.60
CA LEU A 89 -15.62 9.96 -29.38
C LEU A 89 -16.38 10.98 -30.22
N PHE A 90 -15.81 12.18 -30.40
CA PHE A 90 -16.39 13.21 -31.26
C PHE A 90 -16.32 12.80 -32.74
N GLY A 91 -15.24 12.14 -33.18
CA GLY A 91 -15.09 11.63 -34.54
C GLY A 91 -15.99 10.42 -34.85
N PHE A 92 -16.28 9.59 -33.85
CA PHE A 92 -17.04 8.35 -33.99
C PHE A 92 -18.41 8.48 -34.70
N PRO A 93 -19.30 9.44 -34.36
CA PRO A 93 -20.58 9.59 -35.07
C PRO A 93 -20.43 9.94 -36.55
N PHE A 94 -19.37 10.67 -36.93
CA PHE A 94 -19.12 11.01 -38.34
C PHE A 94 -18.65 9.81 -39.15
N VAL A 95 -17.92 8.88 -38.52
CA VAL A 95 -17.48 7.63 -39.15
C VAL A 95 -18.67 6.70 -39.41
N LEU A 96 -19.62 6.64 -38.47
CA LEU A 96 -20.82 5.80 -38.60
C LEU A 96 -21.91 6.44 -39.47
N ALA A 97 -21.84 7.74 -39.73
CA ALA A 97 -22.80 8.45 -40.57
C ALA A 97 -22.87 7.82 -41.97
N GLY A 98 -24.09 7.45 -42.40
CA GLY A 98 -24.35 6.84 -43.70
C GLY A 98 -24.22 5.31 -43.74
N THR A 99 -23.74 4.66 -42.68
CA THR A 99 -23.70 3.19 -42.59
C THR A 99 -24.93 2.58 -41.93
N MET A 100 -25.54 3.29 -40.98
CA MET A 100 -26.68 2.81 -40.19
C MET A 100 -27.73 3.92 -39.97
N ALA A 101 -28.90 3.54 -39.47
CA ALA A 101 -29.95 4.51 -39.10
C ALA A 101 -29.46 5.44 -37.96
N PRO A 102 -29.92 6.70 -37.91
CA PRO A 102 -29.47 7.66 -36.89
C PRO A 102 -29.66 7.17 -35.45
N LEU A 103 -30.76 6.47 -35.16
CA LEU A 103 -31.04 5.89 -33.84
C LEU A 103 -30.01 4.82 -33.45
N THR A 104 -29.63 3.95 -34.39
CA THR A 104 -28.61 2.93 -34.15
C THR A 104 -27.22 3.53 -33.97
N VAL A 105 -26.90 4.60 -34.69
CA VAL A 105 -25.63 5.35 -34.49
C VAL A 105 -25.58 5.96 -33.10
N ALA A 106 -26.66 6.62 -32.66
CA ALA A 106 -26.75 7.18 -31.32
C ALA A 106 -26.56 6.12 -30.21
N MET A 107 -27.17 4.94 -30.37
CA MET A 107 -26.99 3.82 -29.43
C MET A 107 -25.54 3.34 -29.37
N TRP A 108 -24.86 3.19 -30.51
CA TRP A 108 -23.46 2.78 -30.54
C TRP A 108 -22.53 3.83 -29.92
N VAL A 109 -22.72 5.10 -30.26
CA VAL A 109 -21.97 6.21 -29.65
C VAL A 109 -22.14 6.21 -28.13
N PHE A 110 -23.36 6.01 -27.63
CA PHE A 110 -23.65 5.94 -26.20
C PHE A 110 -22.93 4.77 -25.52
N VAL A 111 -23.07 3.55 -26.04
CA VAL A 111 -22.44 2.34 -25.48
C VAL A 111 -20.92 2.47 -25.47
N THR A 112 -20.34 2.91 -26.59
CA THR A 112 -18.89 3.08 -26.71
C THR A 112 -18.38 4.20 -25.80
N SER A 113 -19.10 5.33 -25.68
CA SER A 113 -18.77 6.40 -24.73
C SER A 113 -18.77 5.89 -23.30
N TYR A 114 -19.79 5.15 -22.90
CA TYR A 114 -19.88 4.58 -21.55
C TYR A 114 -18.69 3.64 -21.28
N ALA A 115 -18.33 2.79 -22.24
CA ALA A 115 -17.19 1.88 -22.10
C ALA A 115 -15.86 2.64 -21.94
N PHE A 116 -15.56 3.62 -22.80
CA PHE A 116 -14.29 4.36 -22.75
C PHE A 116 -14.19 5.24 -21.50
N VAL A 117 -15.26 5.94 -21.12
CA VAL A 117 -15.29 6.74 -19.89
C VAL A 117 -15.14 5.84 -18.66
N GLY A 118 -15.78 4.67 -18.65
CA GLY A 118 -15.62 3.71 -17.56
C GLY A 118 -14.18 3.17 -17.45
N ILE A 119 -13.51 2.93 -18.58
CA ILE A 119 -12.09 2.51 -18.59
C ILE A 119 -11.19 3.62 -18.03
N ASP A 120 -11.44 4.89 -18.41
CA ASP A 120 -10.67 6.04 -17.91
C ASP A 120 -10.83 6.20 -16.38
N GLU A 121 -12.05 6.05 -15.86
CA GLU A 121 -12.32 6.10 -14.42
C GLU A 121 -11.62 4.97 -13.64
N ILE A 122 -11.66 3.73 -14.16
CA ILE A 122 -10.91 2.61 -13.59
C ILE A 122 -9.41 2.89 -13.63
N GLY A 123 -8.92 3.50 -14.71
CA GLY A 123 -7.53 3.93 -14.84
C GLY A 123 -7.12 4.84 -13.68
N VAL A 124 -7.86 5.92 -13.45
CA VAL A 124 -7.61 6.89 -12.35
C VAL A 124 -7.62 6.19 -10.98
N GLN A 125 -8.55 5.27 -10.76
CA GLN A 125 -8.61 4.49 -9.53
C GLN A 125 -7.34 3.63 -9.33
N VAL A 126 -6.87 2.96 -10.38
CA VAL A 126 -5.65 2.13 -10.33
C VAL A 126 -4.39 2.97 -10.08
N GLU A 127 -4.38 4.26 -10.44
CA GLU A 127 -3.27 5.16 -10.14
C GLU A 127 -3.11 5.47 -8.64
N GLN A 128 -4.17 5.30 -7.82
CA GLN A 128 -4.19 5.57 -6.38
C GLN A 128 -4.51 4.31 -5.55
N PRO A 129 -3.64 3.27 -5.56
CA PRO A 129 -3.95 1.96 -4.97
C PRO A 129 -4.18 2.02 -3.45
N PHE A 130 -3.50 2.92 -2.75
CA PHE A 130 -3.60 3.03 -1.28
C PHE A 130 -4.91 3.65 -0.79
N GLU A 131 -5.65 4.34 -1.66
CA GLU A 131 -6.96 4.91 -1.32
C GLU A 131 -8.07 3.85 -1.40
N ILE A 132 -7.91 2.87 -2.31
CA ILE A 132 -8.92 1.85 -2.59
C ILE A 132 -8.73 0.62 -1.70
N VAL A 133 -7.49 0.21 -1.49
CA VAL A 133 -7.21 -0.99 -0.69
C VAL A 133 -7.40 -0.66 0.79
N PRO A 134 -8.17 -1.48 1.55
CA PRO A 134 -8.49 -1.18 2.95
C PRO A 134 -7.29 -1.44 3.87
N MET A 135 -6.35 -0.49 3.90
CA MET A 135 -5.10 -0.58 4.69
C MET A 135 -5.36 -0.80 6.19
N THR A 136 -6.40 -0.15 6.75
CA THR A 136 -6.78 -0.32 8.15
C THR A 136 -7.22 -1.76 8.45
N HIS A 137 -7.98 -2.38 7.54
CA HIS A 137 -8.43 -3.76 7.70
C HIS A 137 -7.26 -4.74 7.65
N ILE A 138 -6.34 -4.54 6.70
CA ILE A 138 -5.12 -5.36 6.61
C ILE A 138 -4.28 -5.24 7.90
N CYS A 139 -4.10 -4.02 8.43
CA CYS A 139 -3.39 -3.80 9.68
C CYS A 139 -4.07 -4.48 10.88
N GLN A 140 -5.41 -4.45 10.93
CA GLN A 140 -6.18 -5.16 11.96
C GLN A 140 -5.97 -6.67 11.88
N ILE A 141 -6.00 -7.26 10.67
CA ILE A 141 -5.72 -8.70 10.49
C ILE A 141 -4.33 -9.05 11.00
N VAL A 142 -3.29 -8.30 10.60
CA VAL A 142 -1.92 -8.55 11.05
C VAL A 142 -1.81 -8.44 12.58
N THR A 143 -2.44 -7.44 13.18
CA THR A 143 -2.45 -7.24 14.63
C THR A 143 -3.14 -8.39 15.36
N THR A 144 -4.27 -8.88 14.83
CA THR A 144 -4.98 -10.04 15.38
C THR A 144 -4.15 -11.30 15.26
N ASN A 145 -3.55 -11.57 14.10
CA ASN A 145 -2.69 -12.74 13.88
C ASN A 145 -1.49 -12.74 14.85
N LEU A 146 -0.85 -11.58 15.04
CA LEU A 146 0.23 -11.45 16.01
C LEU A 146 -0.25 -11.72 17.43
N ARG A 147 -1.39 -11.14 17.83
CA ARG A 147 -1.98 -11.36 19.16
C ARG A 147 -2.30 -12.84 19.39
N GLU A 148 -2.83 -13.53 18.39
CA GLU A 148 -3.09 -14.97 18.45
C GLU A 148 -1.77 -15.74 18.66
N CYS A 149 -0.72 -15.47 17.87
CA CYS A 149 0.58 -16.11 18.07
C CYS A 149 1.17 -15.93 19.48
N PHE A 150 0.97 -14.76 20.11
CA PHE A 150 1.46 -14.50 21.47
C PHE A 150 0.60 -15.09 22.58
N VAL A 151 -0.71 -15.23 22.38
CA VAL A 151 -1.65 -15.73 23.41
C VAL A 151 -1.85 -17.24 23.31
N THR A 152 -1.98 -17.78 22.10
CA THR A 152 -2.13 -19.22 21.87
C THR A 152 -0.76 -19.85 21.63
N LEU A 153 0.02 -20.00 22.70
CA LEU A 153 1.14 -20.94 22.68
C LEU A 153 0.56 -22.35 22.40
N PRO A 154 1.14 -23.14 21.47
CA PRO A 154 0.67 -24.51 21.26
C PRO A 154 0.82 -25.30 22.57
N PRO A 155 -0.12 -26.21 22.90
CA PRO A 155 -0.10 -26.97 24.16
C PRO A 155 1.08 -27.93 24.29
N TYR A 156 1.92 -28.08 23.26
CA TYR A 156 3.15 -28.85 23.33
C TYR A 156 4.34 -27.89 23.49
N SER A 157 4.87 -27.83 24.71
CA SER A 157 6.20 -27.32 24.99
C SER A 157 7.20 -27.93 23.99
N LEU A 158 7.85 -27.11 23.17
CA LEU A 158 9.02 -27.56 22.41
C LEU A 158 10.02 -28.14 23.42
N PRO A 159 10.47 -29.40 23.27
CA PRO A 159 11.56 -29.90 24.09
C PRO A 159 12.77 -28.98 23.91
N PRO A 160 13.58 -28.75 24.96
CA PRO A 160 14.79 -27.95 24.83
C PRO A 160 15.62 -28.53 23.68
N CYS A 161 15.92 -27.70 22.67
CA CYS A 161 16.86 -28.08 21.63
C CYS A 161 18.18 -28.50 22.32
N MET A 162 18.57 -29.76 22.11
CA MET A 162 19.88 -30.30 22.52
C MET A 162 21.03 -29.44 22.01
#